data_AF-M4B1M0-F1
#
_entry.id   AF-M4B1M0-F1
#
_cell.length_a   1.000
_cell.length_b   1.000
_cell.length_c   1.000
_cell.angle_alpha   90.00
_cell.angle_beta   90.00
_cell.angle_gamma   90.00
#
_symmetry.space_group_name_H-M   'P 1'
#
loop_
_entity.id
_entity.type
_entity.pdbx_description
1 polymer ?
#
loop_
_entity_poly.entity_id
_entity_poly.type
_entity_poly.pdbx_seq_one_letter_code
_entity_poly.pdbx_strand_id
1 'polypeptide(L)'
;MLTKFPIRGVDELYQAADAADVTLTRDDWLEAFAAHPKARFSDDDRLFYLPSLMTAKQPIKAWEAQEQKATKDADEVVLDRFEELNDAYYNKFGYIYIVCATGKTALEMLRILESRKDNSPEDELAVAAAEQSRITKLRLVKLVQE
;
A
#
# COMPACT_ATOMS: atom_id res chain seq x y z
N MET A 1 10.06 -19.08 4.91
CA MET A 1 8.86 -19.91 5.23
C MET A 1 8.96 -21.38 4.76
N LEU A 2 9.78 -21.75 3.76
CA LEU A 2 9.84 -23.14 3.24
C LEU A 2 10.10 -24.23 4.30
N THR A 3 10.83 -23.90 5.36
CA THR A 3 11.10 -24.81 6.49
C THR A 3 9.89 -25.11 7.37
N LYS A 4 8.76 -24.43 7.16
CA LYS A 4 7.49 -24.65 7.88
C LYS A 4 6.56 -25.65 7.16
N PHE A 5 6.98 -26.22 6.03
CA PHE A 5 6.19 -27.19 5.29
C PHE A 5 6.14 -28.55 6.03
N PRO A 6 5.01 -29.30 5.99
CA PRO A 6 3.75 -29.00 5.29
C PRO A 6 2.87 -27.97 6.02
N ILE A 7 2.33 -27.01 5.27
CA ILE A 7 1.33 -26.05 5.75
C ILE A 7 -0.06 -26.63 5.48
N ARG A 8 -0.88 -26.78 6.52
CA ARG A 8 -2.16 -27.51 6.46
C ARG A 8 -3.39 -26.63 6.19
N GLY A 9 -3.21 -25.31 6.17
CA GLY A 9 -4.29 -24.38 5.90
C GLY A 9 -3.86 -22.91 5.98
N VAL A 10 -4.81 -22.01 5.70
CA VAL A 10 -4.58 -20.56 5.69
C VAL A 10 -4.12 -20.02 7.05
N ASP A 11 -4.65 -20.54 8.16
CA ASP A 11 -4.24 -20.10 9.49
C ASP A 11 -2.76 -20.41 9.78
N GLU A 12 -2.30 -21.62 9.43
CA GLU A 12 -0.89 -22.00 9.56
C GLU A 12 0.00 -21.19 8.61
N LEU A 13 -0.51 -20.83 7.42
CA LEU A 13 0.18 -19.96 6.48
C LEU A 13 0.39 -18.56 7.05
N TYR A 14 -0.64 -17.98 7.68
CA TYR A 14 -0.55 -16.69 8.35
C TYR A 14 0.41 -16.72 9.53
N GLN A 15 0.34 -17.73 10.38
CA GLN A 15 1.28 -17.88 11.50
C GLN A 15 2.73 -18.01 11.02
N ALA A 16 2.96 -18.75 9.93
CA ALA A 16 4.29 -18.86 9.34
C ALA A 16 4.79 -17.54 8.73
N ALA A 17 3.89 -16.71 8.19
CA ALA A 17 4.21 -15.37 7.69
C ALA A 17 4.52 -14.42 8.85
N ASP A 18 3.69 -14.39 9.90
CA ASP A 18 3.93 -13.59 11.12
C ASP A 18 5.26 -13.94 11.78
N ALA A 19 5.58 -15.23 11.88
CA ALA A 19 6.85 -15.68 12.42
C ALA A 19 8.06 -15.24 11.55
N ALA A 20 7.88 -15.09 10.24
CA ALA A 20 8.91 -14.57 9.35
C ALA A 20 9.07 -13.06 9.52
N ASP A 21 7.97 -12.31 9.62
CA ASP A 21 7.98 -10.85 9.77
C ASP A 21 8.75 -10.41 11.03
N VAL A 22 8.62 -11.15 12.14
CA VAL A 22 9.35 -10.90 13.40
C VAL A 22 10.87 -11.01 13.24
N THR A 23 11.35 -11.76 12.23
CA THR A 23 12.79 -11.92 11.97
C THR A 23 13.36 -10.83 11.05
N LEU A 24 12.50 -10.02 10.42
CA LEU A 24 12.91 -8.99 9.47
C LEU A 24 13.43 -7.75 10.20
N THR A 25 14.56 -7.25 9.72
CA THR A 25 15.19 -6.02 10.18
C THR A 25 14.60 -4.80 9.45
N ARG A 26 15.01 -3.61 9.89
CA ARG A 26 14.70 -2.36 9.19
C ARG A 26 15.09 -2.43 7.72
N ASP A 27 16.28 -2.91 7.42
CA ASP A 27 16.81 -2.91 6.05
C ASP A 27 16.02 -3.88 5.15
N ASP A 28 15.61 -5.03 5.68
CA ASP A 28 14.74 -5.97 4.95
C ASP A 28 13.39 -5.34 4.58
N TRP A 29 12.80 -4.57 5.49
CA TRP A 29 11.55 -3.85 5.21
C TRP A 29 11.76 -2.73 4.18
N LEU A 30 12.84 -1.97 4.28
CA LEU A 30 13.16 -0.92 3.32
C LEU A 30 13.43 -1.48 1.92
N GLU A 31 14.12 -2.62 1.83
CA GLU A 31 14.29 -3.35 0.57
C GLU A 31 12.93 -3.76 -0.01
N ALA A 32 12.05 -4.33 0.82
CA ALA A 32 10.71 -4.71 0.40
C ALA A 32 9.88 -3.50 -0.07
N PHE A 33 10.01 -2.34 0.57
CA PHE A 33 9.32 -1.11 0.16
C PHE A 33 9.84 -0.59 -1.17
N ALA A 34 11.15 -0.67 -1.41
CA ALA A 34 11.78 -0.25 -2.66
C ALA A 34 11.34 -1.10 -3.87
N ALA A 35 10.91 -2.34 -3.65
CA ALA A 35 10.41 -3.24 -4.69
C ALA A 35 8.97 -2.95 -5.15
N HIS A 36 8.27 -1.99 -4.53
CA HIS A 36 6.93 -1.61 -4.98
C HIS A 36 6.96 -0.87 -6.32
N PRO A 37 6.03 -1.16 -7.24
CA PRO A 37 5.89 -0.39 -8.46
C PRO A 37 5.61 1.07 -8.13
N LYS A 38 6.41 1.98 -8.71
CA LYS A 38 6.02 3.37 -8.85
C LYS A 38 4.97 3.41 -9.97
N ALA A 39 3.79 3.95 -9.73
CA ALA A 39 2.78 4.07 -10.79
C ALA A 39 2.24 5.49 -10.87
N ARG A 40 1.74 5.81 -12.06
CA ARG A 40 1.45 7.16 -12.53
C ARG A 40 -0.07 7.37 -12.59
N PHE A 41 -0.57 8.51 -12.12
CA PHE A 41 -1.99 8.86 -12.23
C PHE A 41 -2.35 9.64 -13.52
N SER A 42 -1.40 10.34 -14.16
CA SER A 42 -1.66 11.18 -15.35
C SER A 42 -0.58 11.05 -16.44
N ASP A 43 -0.84 11.49 -17.67
CA ASP A 43 0.14 11.47 -18.77
C ASP A 43 1.26 12.54 -18.64
N ASP A 44 1.25 13.33 -17.57
CA ASP A 44 2.34 14.25 -17.23
C ASP A 44 3.56 13.46 -16.73
N ASP A 45 4.76 14.02 -16.83
CA ASP A 45 6.06 13.36 -16.55
C ASP A 45 6.30 13.09 -15.03
N ARG A 46 5.21 13.06 -14.24
CA ARG A 46 5.20 12.97 -12.78
C ARG A 46 5.09 11.52 -12.33
N LEU A 47 6.08 11.06 -11.58
CA LEU A 47 6.15 9.70 -11.00
C LEU A 47 5.51 9.68 -9.62
N PHE A 48 4.55 8.78 -9.37
CA PHE A 48 3.91 8.63 -8.07
C PHE A 48 4.14 7.25 -7.46
N TYR A 49 3.89 7.19 -6.15
CA TYR A 49 3.96 5.96 -5.37
C TYR A 49 2.54 5.45 -5.11
N LEU A 50 2.09 4.57 -5.99
CA LEU A 50 0.80 3.90 -5.87
C LEU A 50 0.99 2.63 -5.05
N PRO A 51 0.11 2.34 -4.08
CA PRO A 51 0.14 1.05 -3.40
C PRO A 51 0.08 -0.07 -4.44
N SER A 52 0.93 -1.09 -4.35
CA SER A 52 1.13 -2.13 -5.37
C SER A 52 -0.13 -2.93 -5.79
N LEU A 53 -1.28 -2.71 -5.13
CA LEU A 53 -2.58 -3.25 -5.50
C LEU A 53 -3.41 -2.36 -6.45
N MET A 54 -2.94 -1.14 -6.72
CA MET A 54 -3.47 -0.19 -7.72
C MET A 54 -2.57 -0.13 -8.95
N THR A 55 -2.14 -1.27 -9.47
CA THR A 55 -1.45 -1.33 -10.76
C THR A 55 -2.44 -0.97 -11.87
N ALA A 56 -2.43 0.29 -12.33
CA ALA A 56 -2.83 0.86 -13.64
C ALA A 56 -4.01 0.26 -14.47
N LYS A 57 -4.81 -0.64 -13.90
CA LYS A 57 -5.86 -1.45 -14.57
C LYS A 57 -7.12 -1.60 -13.73
N GLN A 58 -7.19 -1.00 -12.55
CA GLN A 58 -8.48 -0.71 -11.93
C GLN A 58 -8.82 0.71 -12.36
N PRO A 59 -9.57 0.92 -13.47
CA PRO A 59 -10.33 2.16 -13.57
C PRO A 59 -11.10 2.29 -12.26
N ILE A 60 -11.17 3.50 -11.71
CA ILE A 60 -12.17 3.88 -10.71
C ILE A 60 -13.46 3.21 -11.17
N LYS A 61 -13.90 2.15 -10.47
CA LYS A 61 -14.84 1.19 -11.06
C LYS A 61 -16.05 1.98 -11.53
N ALA A 62 -16.50 1.69 -12.74
CA ALA A 62 -17.59 2.35 -13.47
C ALA A 62 -18.94 2.51 -12.71
N TRP A 63 -19.02 2.01 -11.48
CA TRP A 63 -20.06 2.29 -10.49
C TRP A 63 -20.03 3.73 -9.96
N GLU A 64 -18.85 4.36 -9.80
CA GLU A 64 -18.76 5.72 -9.26
C GLU A 64 -18.99 6.80 -10.34
N ALA A 65 -18.68 6.50 -11.60
CA ALA A 65 -18.84 7.44 -12.72
C ALA A 65 -20.29 7.86 -13.02
N GLN A 66 -21.29 7.10 -12.56
CA GLN A 66 -22.70 7.38 -12.88
C GLN A 66 -23.36 8.36 -11.90
N GLU A 67 -22.83 8.53 -10.69
CA GLU A 67 -23.31 9.53 -9.71
C GLU A 67 -22.52 10.85 -9.76
N GLN A 68 -21.43 10.90 -10.52
CA GLN A 68 -20.36 11.88 -10.35
C GLN A 68 -20.22 12.90 -11.49
N LYS A 69 -21.35 13.36 -12.04
CA LYS A 69 -21.33 14.44 -13.05
C LYS A 69 -20.92 15.81 -12.49
N ALA A 70 -20.72 15.93 -11.18
CA ALA A 70 -20.25 17.12 -10.46
C ALA A 70 -18.90 16.92 -9.73
N THR A 71 -18.21 15.79 -9.94
CA THR A 71 -17.14 15.31 -9.04
C THR A 71 -15.73 15.31 -9.64
N LYS A 72 -15.59 15.65 -10.93
CA LYS A 72 -14.26 15.77 -11.57
C LYS A 72 -13.32 16.70 -10.81
N ASP A 73 -13.82 17.83 -10.32
CA ASP A 73 -13.03 18.79 -9.53
C ASP A 73 -12.63 18.22 -8.15
N ALA A 74 -13.47 17.37 -7.55
CA ALA A 74 -13.18 16.77 -6.26
C ALA A 74 -12.13 15.66 -6.35
N ASP A 75 -12.13 14.89 -7.44
CA ASP A 75 -11.12 13.86 -7.70
C ASP A 75 -9.75 14.49 -7.99
N GLU A 76 -9.69 15.58 -8.76
CA GLU A 76 -8.45 16.33 -8.99
C GLU A 76 -7.87 16.88 -7.67
N VAL A 77 -8.70 17.48 -6.81
CA VAL A 77 -8.25 17.96 -5.49
C VAL A 77 -7.74 16.82 -4.59
N VAL A 78 -8.38 15.66 -4.62
CA VAL A 78 -7.92 14.47 -3.87
C VAL A 78 -6.58 13.99 -4.40
N LEU A 79 -6.40 13.95 -5.72
CA LEU A 79 -5.16 13.52 -6.36
C LEU A 79 -3.99 14.48 -6.09
N ASP A 80 -4.21 15.79 -6.24
CA ASP A 80 -3.21 16.82 -5.93
C ASP A 80 -2.78 16.74 -4.46
N ARG A 81 -3.75 16.55 -3.55
CA ARG A 81 -3.44 16.40 -2.13
C ARG A 81 -2.69 15.10 -1.85
N PHE A 82 -3.02 14.02 -2.56
CA PHE A 82 -2.30 12.75 -2.45
C PHE A 82 -0.86 12.90 -2.92
N GLU A 83 -0.61 13.64 -4.02
CA GLU A 83 0.73 13.97 -4.53
C GLU A 83 1.57 14.69 -3.48
N GLU A 84 1.07 15.84 -3.00
CA GLU A 84 1.76 16.69 -2.03
C GLU A 84 2.16 15.89 -0.79
N LEU A 85 1.25 15.05 -0.29
CA LEU A 85 1.51 14.25 0.90
C LEU A 85 2.43 13.06 0.64
N ASN A 86 2.44 12.46 -0.54
CA ASN A 86 3.39 11.40 -0.86
C ASN A 86 4.82 11.95 -0.95
N ASP A 87 5.00 13.12 -1.53
CA ASP A 87 6.30 13.78 -1.57
C ASP A 87 6.77 14.19 -0.18
N ALA A 88 5.89 14.79 0.62
CA ALA A 88 6.21 15.12 2.01
C ALA A 88 6.55 13.87 2.83
N TYR A 89 5.81 12.78 2.63
CA TYR A 89 6.06 11.50 3.27
C TYR A 89 7.43 10.93 2.87
N TYR A 90 7.74 10.87 1.56
CA TYR A 90 9.02 10.36 1.08
C TYR A 90 10.20 11.18 1.60
N ASN A 91 10.09 12.51 1.55
CA ASN A 91 11.12 13.42 2.03
C ASN A 91 11.39 13.26 3.54
N LYS A 92 10.36 12.92 4.32
CA LYS A 92 10.49 12.72 5.77
C LYS A 92 11.02 11.34 6.13
N PHE A 93 10.51 10.28 5.51
CA PHE A 93 10.76 8.90 5.94
C PHE A 93 11.83 8.19 5.11
N GLY A 94 12.13 8.68 3.90
CA GLY A 94 13.11 8.10 2.97
C GLY A 94 12.59 6.87 2.20
N TYR A 95 11.31 6.55 2.32
CA TYR A 95 10.63 5.48 1.60
C TYR A 95 9.19 5.87 1.29
N ILE A 96 8.56 5.08 0.43
CA ILE A 96 7.26 5.37 -0.16
C ILE A 96 6.13 5.11 0.82
N TYR A 97 4.96 5.72 0.62
CA TYR A 97 3.77 5.39 1.41
C TYR A 97 3.29 3.97 1.12
N ILE A 98 3.36 3.10 2.13
CA ILE A 98 2.87 1.72 2.07
C ILE A 98 1.52 1.61 2.79
N VAL A 99 0.49 1.15 2.07
CA VAL A 99 -0.83 0.83 2.62
C VAL A 99 -1.46 -0.37 1.90
N CYS A 100 -2.10 -1.26 2.65
CA CYS A 100 -2.91 -2.31 2.05
C CYS A 100 -4.22 -1.72 1.49
N ALA A 101 -4.25 -1.51 0.18
CA ALA A 101 -5.37 -0.85 -0.50
C ALA A 101 -6.63 -1.73 -0.68
N THR A 102 -6.58 -3.03 -0.35
CA THR A 102 -7.75 -3.91 -0.50
C THR A 102 -8.94 -3.37 0.32
N GLY A 103 -10.05 -3.13 -0.38
CA GLY A 103 -11.30 -2.64 0.21
C GLY A 103 -11.32 -1.15 0.57
N LYS A 104 -10.32 -0.36 0.15
CA LYS A 104 -10.25 1.09 0.44
C LYS A 104 -10.46 1.94 -0.81
N THR A 105 -11.17 3.05 -0.64
CA THR A 105 -11.31 4.13 -1.62
C THR A 105 -10.08 5.06 -1.61
N ALA A 106 -9.93 5.88 -2.65
CA ALA A 106 -8.85 6.88 -2.72
C ALA A 106 -8.89 7.86 -1.54
N LEU A 107 -10.09 8.34 -1.18
CA LEU A 107 -10.28 9.26 -0.06
C LEU A 107 -9.93 8.63 1.30
N GLU A 108 -10.25 7.35 1.51
CA GLU A 108 -9.85 6.63 2.73
C GLU A 108 -8.33 6.47 2.81
N MET A 109 -7.68 6.13 1.70
CA MET A 109 -6.22 6.04 1.66
C MET A 109 -5.56 7.40 1.91
N LEU A 110 -6.16 8.49 1.41
CA LEU A 110 -5.69 9.86 1.66
C LEU A 110 -5.76 10.18 3.16
N ARG A 111 -6.89 9.90 3.81
CA ARG A 111 -7.07 10.11 5.25
C ARG A 111 -6.06 9.31 6.09
N ILE A 112 -5.74 8.08 5.67
CA ILE A 112 -4.70 7.26 6.31
C ILE A 112 -3.31 7.89 6.13
N LEU A 113 -3.00 8.40 4.95
CA LEU A 113 -1.74 9.12 4.71
C LEU A 113 -1.66 10.38 5.56
N GLU A 114 -2.74 11.16 5.65
CA GLU A 114 -2.83 12.38 6.45
C GLU A 114 -2.62 12.14 7.95
N SER A 115 -3.12 11.02 8.47
CA SER A 115 -2.96 10.65 9.88
C SER A 115 -1.56 10.11 10.20
N ARG A 116 -0.82 9.65 9.19
CA ARG A 116 0.52 9.05 9.34
C ARG A 116 1.67 10.00 9.07
N LYS A 117 1.47 11.05 8.27
CA LYS A 117 2.54 11.97 7.84
C LYS A 117 3.35 12.57 9.00
N ASP A 118 2.73 12.75 10.16
CA ASP A 118 3.35 13.38 11.33
C ASP A 118 3.99 12.40 12.30
N ASN A 119 3.88 11.09 12.07
CA ASN A 119 4.49 10.06 12.91
C ASN A 119 6.01 10.24 13.05
N SER A 120 6.56 9.70 14.13
CA SER A 120 8.02 9.54 14.25
C SER A 120 8.51 8.51 13.22
N PRO A 121 9.76 8.61 12.72
CA PRO A 121 10.29 7.63 11.77
C PRO A 121 10.33 6.19 12.26
N GLU A 122 10.40 5.98 13.58
CA GLU A 122 10.39 4.65 14.19
C GLU A 122 8.98 4.06 14.22
N ASP A 123 8.00 4.85 14.67
CA ASP A 123 6.59 4.43 14.69
C ASP A 123 6.08 4.18 13.27
N GLU A 124 6.43 5.05 12.33
CA GLU A 124 5.95 4.93 10.96
C GLU A 124 6.54 3.72 10.24
N LEU A 125 7.78 3.34 10.54
CA LEU A 125 8.36 2.11 9.99
C LEU A 125 7.56 0.89 10.45
N ALA A 126 7.19 0.83 11.73
CA ALA A 126 6.38 -0.26 12.27
C ALA A 126 4.99 -0.32 11.61
N VAL A 127 4.35 0.84 11.37
CA VAL A 127 3.06 0.92 10.67
C VAL A 127 3.20 0.48 9.21
N ALA A 128 4.21 0.97 8.48
CA ALA A 128 4.44 0.59 7.09
C ALA A 128 4.76 -0.90 6.93
N ALA A 129 5.56 -1.48 7.84
CA ALA A 129 5.84 -2.91 7.89
C ALA A 129 4.58 -3.74 8.13
N ALA A 130 3.70 -3.30 9.04
CA ALA A 130 2.42 -3.96 9.26
C ALA A 130 1.51 -3.92 8.02
N GLU A 131 1.48 -2.80 7.28
CA GLU A 131 0.77 -2.71 6.01
C GLU A 131 1.36 -3.65 4.95
N GLN A 132 2.69 -3.72 4.84
CA GLN A 132 3.38 -4.65 3.95
C GLN A 132 3.06 -6.11 4.30
N SER A 133 3.07 -6.47 5.59
CA SER A 133 2.68 -7.80 6.07
C SER A 133 1.26 -8.17 5.62
N ARG A 134 0.29 -7.24 5.72
CA ARG A 134 -1.08 -7.46 5.21
C ARG A 134 -1.11 -7.72 3.71
N ILE A 135 -0.33 -6.97 2.93
CA ILE A 135 -0.20 -7.18 1.48
C ILE A 135 0.36 -8.57 1.18
N THR A 136 1.42 -8.97 1.89
CA THR A 136 2.05 -10.29 1.75
C THR A 136 1.06 -11.41 2.05
N LYS A 137 0.35 -11.34 3.19
CA LYS A 137 -0.66 -12.35 3.58
C LYS A 137 -1.79 -12.49 2.56
N LEU A 138 -2.31 -11.38 2.05
CA LEU A 138 -3.32 -11.39 0.99
C LEU A 138 -2.82 -12.07 -0.29
N ARG A 139 -1.56 -11.83 -0.66
CA ARG A 139 -0.94 -12.47 -1.84
C ARG A 139 -0.71 -13.96 -1.63
N LEU A 140 -0.24 -14.35 -0.45
CA LEU A 140 -0.04 -15.75 -0.07
C LEU A 140 -1.35 -16.54 -0.14
N VAL A 141 -2.45 -15.99 0.38
CA VAL A 141 -3.77 -16.65 0.30
C VAL A 141 -4.27 -16.79 -1.13
N LYS A 142 -4.10 -15.76 -1.96
CA LYS A 142 -4.46 -15.85 -3.38
C LYS A 142 -3.67 -16.97 -4.07
N LEU A 143 -2.36 -17.07 -3.83
CA LEU A 143 -1.50 -18.07 -4.45
C LEU A 143 -1.88 -19.52 -4.12
N VAL A 144 -2.38 -19.79 -2.90
CA VAL A 144 -2.77 -21.15 -2.48
C VAL A 144 -4.24 -21.51 -2.79
N GLN A 145 -5.02 -20.53 -3.26
CA GLN A 145 -6.40 -20.72 -3.71
C GLN A 145 -6.52 -20.85 -5.24
N GLU A 146 -5.42 -20.63 -5.97
CA GLU A 146 -5.27 -20.93 -7.40
C GLU A 146 -5.02 -22.44 -7.63
#